data_AF-A0AB34TED7-F1
#
_entry.id   AF-A0AB34TED7-F1
#
_cell.length_a   1.000
_cell.length_b   1.000
_cell.length_c   1.000
_cell.angle_alpha   90.00
_cell.angle_beta   90.00
_cell.angle_gamma   90.00
#
_symmetry.space_group_name_H-M   'P 1'
#
loop_
_entity.id
_entity.type
_entity.pdbx_description
1 polymer ?
#
loop_
_entity_poly.entity_id
_entity_poly.type
_entity_poly.pdbx_seq_one_letter_code
_entity_poly.pdbx_strand_id
1 'polypeptide(L)'
;MSVKVTVLKNEIDERGGSFKNDAGENVEYTTRKQKAKLETGGFAYPFDVRLDKGQPGYPEGEYELDIESMLQVNKGVATLSKFTVLRPVPKSAARPAAQA
;
A
#
# COMPACT_ATOMS: atom_id res chain seq x y z
N MET A 1 -13.98 -4.84 9.30
CA MET A 1 -14.02 -4.94 7.82
C MET A 1 -12.58 -4.94 7.36
N SER A 2 -12.11 -6.00 6.72
CA SER A 2 -10.75 -6.07 6.18
C SER A 2 -10.81 -5.83 4.67
N VAL A 3 -9.95 -4.95 4.17
CA VAL A 3 -9.77 -4.75 2.72
C VAL A 3 -8.53 -5.53 2.31
N LYS A 4 -8.71 -6.57 1.50
CA LYS A 4 -7.63 -7.45 1.08
C LYS A 4 -6.82 -6.79 -0.03
N VAL A 5 -5.50 -6.84 0.09
CA VAL A 5 -4.55 -6.36 -0.91
C VAL A 5 -3.58 -7.49 -1.24
N THR A 6 -3.43 -7.82 -2.51
CA THR A 6 -2.45 -8.80 -2.99
C THR A 6 -1.33 -8.08 -3.72
N VAL A 7 -0.11 -8.11 -3.20
CA VAL A 7 1.08 -7.59 -3.88
C VAL A 7 1.50 -8.58 -4.95
N LEU A 8 1.52 -8.14 -6.21
CA LEU A 8 1.67 -9.03 -7.38
C LEU A 8 3.13 -9.22 -7.81
N LYS A 9 3.97 -8.20 -7.61
CA LYS A 9 5.39 -8.23 -7.93
C LYS A 9 6.17 -7.44 -6.89
N ASN A 10 7.35 -7.93 -6.51
CA ASN A 10 8.28 -7.19 -5.65
C ASN A 10 9.08 -6.09 -6.40
N GLU A 11 8.65 -5.71 -7.60
CA GLU A 11 9.28 -4.64 -8.37
C GLU A 11 8.73 -3.27 -7.96
N ILE A 12 9.63 -2.33 -7.67
CA ILE A 12 9.28 -0.94 -7.33
C ILE A 12 9.50 -0.08 -8.58
N ASP A 13 8.41 0.47 -9.13
CA ASP A 13 8.49 1.55 -10.13
C ASP A 13 8.81 2.85 -9.37
N GLU A 14 10.07 3.29 -9.50
CA GLU A 14 10.55 4.53 -8.91
C GLU A 14 10.74 5.60 -9.98
N ARG A 15 10.04 6.73 -9.82
CA ARG A 15 10.22 7.92 -10.65
C ARG A 15 10.50 9.10 -9.75
N GLY A 16 11.58 9.82 -10.05
CA GLY A 16 11.96 11.02 -9.33
C GLY A 16 12.24 12.19 -10.25
N GLY A 17 12.23 13.39 -9.67
CA GLY A 17 12.59 14.63 -10.34
C GLY A 17 12.59 15.79 -9.35
N SER A 18 12.90 16.98 -9.85
CA SER A 18 12.83 18.23 -9.07
C SER A 18 12.10 19.30 -9.86
N PHE A 19 11.33 20.14 -9.19
CA PHE A 19 10.72 21.33 -9.78
C PHE A 19 10.94 22.53 -8.86
N LYS A 20 10.94 23.74 -9.42
CA LYS A 20 10.94 24.97 -8.62
C LYS A 20 9.52 25.30 -8.17
N ASN A 21 9.32 25.53 -6.89
CA ASN A 21 8.06 26.06 -6.37
C ASN A 21 7.93 27.57 -6.66
N ASP A 22 6.78 28.15 -6.30
CA ASP A 22 6.50 29.58 -6.52
C ASP A 22 7.42 30.52 -5.73
N ALA A 23 8.11 30.00 -4.70
CA ALA A 23 9.13 30.71 -3.93
C ALA A 23 10.54 30.59 -4.54
N GLY A 24 10.69 29.89 -5.67
CA GLY A 24 11.97 29.67 -6.35
C GLY A 24 12.83 28.55 -5.74
N GLU A 25 12.31 27.81 -4.78
CA GLU A 25 13.00 26.70 -4.10
C GLU A 25 12.88 25.41 -4.92
N ASN A 26 13.96 24.62 -4.97
CA ASN A 26 13.93 23.30 -5.58
C ASN A 26 13.22 22.30 -4.66
N VAL A 27 12.08 21.78 -5.11
CA VAL A 27 11.32 20.72 -4.46
C VAL A 27 11.60 19.41 -5.19
N GLU A 28 12.22 18.47 -4.50
CA GLU A 28 12.36 17.09 -4.99
C GLU A 28 11.06 16.32 -4.82
N TYR A 29 10.70 15.53 -5.82
CA TYR A 29 9.68 14.50 -5.70
C TYR A 29 10.27 13.14 -6.06
N THR A 30 9.88 12.15 -5.27
CA THR A 30 10.01 10.74 -5.64
C THR A 30 8.65 10.09 -5.51
N THR A 31 8.34 9.21 -6.45
CA THR A 31 7.18 8.34 -6.43
C THR A 31 7.68 6.92 -6.53
N ARG A 32 7.36 6.12 -5.51
CA ARG A 32 7.77 4.72 -5.41
C ARG A 32 6.50 3.89 -5.30
N LYS A 33 6.27 3.01 -6.26
CA LYS A 33 5.02 2.24 -6.38
C LYS A 33 5.29 0.76 -6.62
N GLN A 34 4.51 -0.10 -5.98
CA GLN A 34 4.44 -1.53 -6.27
C GLN A 34 3.07 -1.89 -6.82
N LYS A 35 3.05 -2.81 -7.80
CA LYS A 35 1.81 -3.29 -8.39
C LYS A 35 1.12 -4.28 -7.46
N ALA A 36 -0.14 -4.01 -7.18
CA ALA A 36 -0.99 -4.85 -6.35
C ALA A 36 -2.40 -4.97 -6.94
N LYS A 37 -3.22 -5.79 -6.29
CA LYS A 37 -4.65 -5.94 -6.53
C LYS A 37 -5.38 -5.65 -5.22
N LEU A 38 -6.38 -4.78 -5.24
CA LEU A 38 -7.22 -4.51 -4.07
C LEU A 38 -8.58 -5.16 -4.27
N GLU A 39 -9.02 -5.93 -3.28
CA GLU A 39 -10.31 -6.61 -3.27
C GLU A 39 -11.28 -5.89 -2.32
N THR A 40 -12.38 -5.37 -2.88
CA THR A 40 -13.42 -4.67 -2.13
C THR A 40 -14.77 -4.82 -2.84
N GLY A 41 -15.86 -4.94 -2.07
CA GLY A 41 -17.22 -5.05 -2.62
C GLY A 41 -17.44 -6.23 -3.58
N GLY A 42 -16.66 -7.31 -3.45
CA GLY A 42 -16.72 -8.48 -4.34
C GLY A 42 -15.94 -8.35 -5.65
N PHE A 43 -15.24 -7.24 -5.87
CA PHE A 43 -14.43 -7.00 -7.07
C PHE A 43 -12.95 -6.83 -6.74
N ALA A 44 -12.13 -7.06 -7.76
CA ALA A 44 -10.68 -6.98 -7.70
C ALA A 44 -10.17 -5.92 -8.69
N TYR A 45 -9.54 -4.87 -8.19
CA TYR A 45 -9.06 -3.76 -9.00
C TYR A 45 -7.53 -3.66 -8.99
N PRO A 46 -6.90 -3.24 -10.10
CA PRO A 46 -5.49 -2.84 -10.09
C PRO A 46 -5.27 -1.74 -9.04
N PHE A 47 -4.23 -1.88 -8.24
CA PHE A 47 -3.93 -0.98 -7.14
C PHE A 47 -2.44 -0.71 -7.04
N ASP A 48 -2.05 0.56 -6.88
CA ASP A 48 -0.67 0.96 -6.67
C ASP A 48 -0.40 1.11 -5.18
N VAL A 49 0.44 0.23 -4.63
CA VAL A 49 0.96 0.36 -3.26
C VAL A 49 2.04 1.45 -3.28
N ARG A 50 1.74 2.61 -2.68
CA ARG A 50 2.66 3.74 -2.63
C ARG A 50 3.57 3.63 -1.41
N LEU A 51 4.86 3.59 -1.66
CA LEU A 51 5.90 3.50 -0.63
C LEU A 51 6.46 4.89 -0.32
N ASP A 52 6.87 5.08 0.93
CA ASP A 52 7.62 6.26 1.33
C ASP A 52 9.09 6.21 0.85
N LYS A 53 9.80 7.33 0.92
CA LYS A 53 11.22 7.44 0.55
C LYS A 53 12.04 6.52 1.46
N GLY A 54 12.77 5.58 0.86
CA GLY A 54 13.58 4.61 1.58
C GLY A 54 12.80 3.43 2.21
N GLN A 55 11.47 3.43 2.19
CA GLN A 55 10.68 2.29 2.66
C GLN A 55 10.95 1.06 1.76
N PRO A 56 11.27 -0.12 2.34
CA PRO A 56 11.39 -1.33 1.55
C PRO A 56 10.05 -1.71 0.91
N GLY A 57 10.09 -2.36 -0.25
CA GLY A 57 8.90 -2.92 -0.87
C GLY A 57 8.30 -4.02 0.00
N TYR A 58 6.97 -4.15 -0.06
CA TYR A 58 6.30 -5.30 0.50
C TYR A 58 6.62 -6.55 -0.32
N PRO A 59 6.93 -7.69 0.33
CA PRO A 59 7.03 -8.98 -0.35
C PRO A 59 5.72 -9.33 -1.06
N GLU A 60 5.82 -10.13 -2.11
CA GLU A 60 4.64 -10.69 -2.79
C GLU A 60 3.81 -11.52 -1.82
N GLY A 61 2.48 -11.36 -1.89
CA GLY A 61 1.58 -12.06 -0.99
C GLY A 61 0.31 -11.29 -0.67
N GLU A 62 -0.46 -11.85 0.25
CA GLU A 62 -1.73 -11.32 0.71
C GLU A 62 -1.55 -10.51 1.99
N TYR A 63 -2.18 -9.35 2.00
CA TYR A 63 -2.16 -8.39 3.10
C TYR A 63 -3.55 -7.83 3.34
N GLU A 64 -3.70 -7.21 4.49
CA GLU A 64 -4.83 -6.36 4.82
C GLU A 64 -4.40 -4.88 4.77
N LEU A 65 -5.22 -4.03 4.15
CA LEU A 65 -5.01 -2.59 4.18
C LEU A 65 -5.26 -2.05 5.59
N ASP A 66 -4.26 -1.43 6.20
CA ASP A 66 -4.36 -0.85 7.52
C ASP A 66 -5.02 0.53 7.49
N ILE A 67 -6.35 0.53 7.38
CA ILE A 67 -7.16 1.75 7.32
C ILE A 67 -6.94 2.62 8.56
N GLU A 68 -6.78 2.01 9.74
CA GLU A 68 -6.61 2.74 11.00
C GLU A 68 -5.30 3.53 11.01
N SER A 69 -4.19 2.86 10.65
CA SER A 69 -2.88 3.52 10.55
C SER A 69 -2.80 4.55 9.42
N MET A 70 -3.65 4.41 8.39
CA MET A 70 -3.70 5.34 7.26
C MET A 70 -4.68 6.50 7.46
N LEU A 71 -5.61 6.43 8.42
CA LEU A 71 -6.68 7.41 8.54
C LEU A 71 -6.11 8.78 8.97
N GLN A 72 -6.44 9.80 8.21
CA GLN A 72 -6.08 11.19 8.46
C GLN A 72 -7.32 12.07 8.37
N VAL A 73 -7.31 13.19 9.11
CA VAL A 73 -8.36 14.22 9.00
C VAL A 73 -7.73 15.47 8.40
N ASN A 74 -8.20 15.87 7.21
CA ASN A 74 -7.78 17.11 6.56
C ASN A 74 -9.00 18.02 6.38
N LYS A 75 -8.98 19.20 7.02
CA LYS A 75 -10.08 20.20 6.96
C LYS A 75 -11.46 19.60 7.27
N GLY A 76 -11.53 18.69 8.25
CA GLY A 76 -12.76 18.02 8.67
C GLY A 76 -13.20 16.83 7.80
N VAL A 77 -12.43 16.47 6.77
CA VAL A 77 -12.72 15.32 5.90
C VAL A 77 -11.81 14.15 6.26
N ALA A 78 -12.38 12.96 6.45
CA ALA A 78 -11.64 11.73 6.61
C ALA A 78 -11.00 11.34 5.27
N THR A 79 -9.68 11.21 5.26
CA THR A 79 -8.87 10.87 4.09
C THR A 79 -7.89 9.76 4.46
N LEU A 80 -7.54 8.89 3.52
CA LEU A 80 -6.45 7.94 3.72
C LEU A 80 -5.12 8.57 3.34
N SER A 81 -4.07 8.20 4.08
CA SER A 81 -2.69 8.55 3.79
C SER A 81 -2.32 8.20 2.35
N LYS A 82 -1.48 9.04 1.74
CA LYS A 82 -0.89 8.78 0.42
C LYS A 82 -0.03 7.51 0.42
N PHE A 83 0.62 7.18 1.54
CA PHE A 83 1.49 6.02 1.67
C PHE A 83 0.70 4.83 2.21
N THR A 84 0.79 3.71 1.50
CA THR A 84 0.00 2.53 1.80
C THR A 84 0.64 1.74 2.94
N VAL A 85 -0.15 1.49 3.99
CA VAL A 85 0.23 0.62 5.11
C VAL A 85 -0.48 -0.71 4.94
N LEU A 86 0.30 -1.79 4.85
CA LEU A 86 -0.20 -3.16 4.71
C LEU A 86 0.16 -3.97 5.94
N ARG A 87 -0.82 -4.65 6.53
CA ARG A 87 -0.62 -5.63 7.60
C ARG A 87 -0.60 -7.04 7.03
N PRO A 88 0.35 -7.90 7.46
CA PRO A 88 0.35 -9.29 7.05
C PRO A 88 -0.94 -9.97 7.55
N VAL A 89 -1.61 -10.71 6.68
CA VAL A 89 -2.75 -11.53 7.12
C VAL A 89 -2.16 -12.72 7.89
N PRO A 90 -2.60 -12.99 9.14
CA PRO A 90 -2.16 -14.20 9.84
C PRO A 90 -2.57 -15.40 9.00
N LYS A 91 -1.57 -16.11 8.46
CA LYS A 91 -1.76 -17.30 7.65
C LYS A 91 -2.47 -18.32 8.54
N SER A 92 -3.74 -18.58 8.28
CA SER A 92 -4.52 -19.55 9.05
C SER A 92 -3.74 -20.87 9.03
N ALA A 93 -3.33 -21.34 10.20
CA ALA A 93 -2.52 -22.55 10.31
C ALA A 93 -3.28 -23.71 9.64
N ALA A 94 -2.60 -24.43 8.75
CA ALA A 94 -3.16 -25.62 8.14
C ALA A 94 -3.62 -26.55 9.27
N ARG A 95 -4.92 -26.86 9.32
CA ARG A 95 -5.43 -27.91 10.21
C ARG A 95 -4.60 -29.16 9.94
N PRO A 96 -3.98 -29.78 10.97
CA PRO A 96 -3.32 -31.06 10.76
C PRO A 96 -4.37 -32.01 10.17
N ALA A 97 -4.00 -32.69 9.09
CA ALA A 97 -4.87 -33.67 8.44
C ALA A 97 -5.33 -34.66 9.51
N ALA A 98 -6.65 -34.81 9.65
CA ALA A 98 -7.24 -35.82 10.51
C ALA A 98 -6.77 -37.19 9.98
N GLN A 99 -5.88 -37.85 10.71
CA GLN A 99 -5.62 -39.27 10.56
C GLN A 99 -6.82 -40.02 11.14
N ALA A 100 -7.58 -40.70 10.29
CA ALA A 100 -8.46 -41.80 10.64
C ALA A 100 -8.59 -42.73 9.44
#